data_AF-A0A5C6BEL9-F1
#
_entry.id   AF-A0A5C6BEL9-F1
#
_cell.length_a   1.000
_cell.length_b   1.000
_cell.length_c   1.000
_cell.angle_alpha   90.00
_cell.angle_beta   90.00
_cell.angle_gamma   90.00
#
_symmetry.space_group_name_H-M   'P 1'
#
loop_
_entity.id
_entity.type
_entity.pdbx_description
1 polymer ?
#
loop_
_entity_poly.entity_id
_entity_poly.type
_entity_poly.pdbx_seq_one_letter_code
_entity_poly.pdbx_strand_id
1 'polypeptide(L)' 'MSEYQYIYFAAVDRALDDKQLAFMEKQSTRANATRWQFEVEYNYSDFRGNAIEMVRRGVTVHQSQSVAWG' A
#
# COMPACT_ATOMS: atom_id res chain seq x y z
N MET A 1 -5.43 4.76 22.48
CA MET A 1 -4.28 5.19 21.66
C MET A 1 -4.74 5.22 20.23
N SER A 2 -4.67 6.39 19.61
CA SER A 2 -5.10 6.60 18.22
C SER A 2 -3.85 6.47 17.34
N GLU A 3 -3.70 5.34 16.68
CA GLU A 3 -2.60 5.14 15.74
C GLU A 3 -3.01 5.68 14.36
N TYR A 4 -2.19 6.56 13.82
CA TYR A 4 -2.24 6.99 12.43
C TYR A 4 -1.22 6.16 11.66
N GLN A 5 -1.64 5.50 10.59
CA GLN A 5 -0.75 4.73 9.71
C GLN A 5 -0.95 5.14 8.25
N TYR A 6 0.14 5.56 7.61
CA TYR A 6 0.20 5.80 6.18
C TYR A 6 1.14 4.81 5.52
N ILE A 7 0.67 4.15 4.46
CA ILE A 7 1.45 3.19 3.68
C ILE A 7 1.47 3.63 2.23
N TYR A 8 2.67 3.62 1.66
CA TYR A 8 2.91 3.96 0.28
C TYR A 8 3.78 2.89 -0.40
N PHE A 9 3.42 2.61 -1.65
CA PHE A 9 4.04 1.63 -2.51
C PHE A 9 4.18 2.26 -3.91
N ALA A 10 5.38 2.24 -4.49
CA ALA A 10 5.62 2.75 -5.85
C ALA A 10 6.35 1.75 -6.75
N ALA A 11 5.87 1.63 -7.98
CA ALA A 11 6.58 0.98 -9.06
C ALA A 11 7.66 1.94 -9.60
N VAL A 12 8.89 1.46 -9.76
CA VAL A 12 10.02 2.31 -10.20
C VAL A 12 10.39 2.00 -11.65
N ASP A 13 10.52 0.72 -11.99
CA ASP A 13 11.08 0.31 -13.29
C ASP A 13 10.03 0.31 -14.41
N ARG A 14 8.79 -0.07 -14.11
CA ARG A 14 7.69 -0.13 -15.09
C ARG A 14 6.33 -0.03 -14.42
N ALA A 15 5.35 0.46 -15.16
CA ALA A 15 3.95 0.45 -14.74
C ALA A 15 3.47 -0.99 -14.46
N LEU A 16 2.59 -1.14 -13.47
CA LEU A 16 1.90 -2.40 -13.20
C LEU A 16 1.02 -2.81 -14.39
N ASP A 17 1.06 -4.10 -14.72
CA ASP A 17 0.09 -4.72 -15.62
C ASP A 17 -1.29 -4.89 -14.95
N ASP A 18 -2.29 -5.29 -15.72
CA ASP A 18 -3.67 -5.38 -15.24
C ASP A 18 -3.84 -6.40 -14.11
N LYS A 19 -3.05 -7.48 -14.09
CA LYS A 19 -3.12 -8.50 -13.03
C LYS A 19 -2.47 -7.99 -11.75
N GLN A 20 -1.37 -7.26 -11.88
CA GLN A 20 -0.67 -6.62 -10.78
C GLN A 20 -1.55 -5.52 -10.16
N LEU A 21 -2.14 -4.64 -10.97
CA LEU A 21 -3.06 -3.60 -10.49
C LEU A 21 -4.28 -4.20 -9.77
N ALA A 22 -4.95 -5.19 -10.39
CA ALA A 22 -6.10 -5.86 -9.79
C ALA A 22 -5.74 -6.61 -8.48
N PHE A 23 -4.47 -6.98 -8.27
CA PHE A 23 -4.01 -7.51 -7.01
C PHE A 23 -3.84 -6.41 -5.94
N MET A 24 -3.30 -5.24 -6.32
CA MET A 24 -3.15 -4.09 -5.42
C MET A 24 -4.50 -3.59 -4.92
N GLU A 25 -5.48 -3.44 -5.82
CA GLU A 25 -6.85 -3.00 -5.50
C GLU A 25 -7.55 -3.90 -4.46
N LYS A 26 -7.15 -5.18 -4.36
CA LYS A 26 -7.70 -6.13 -3.39
C LYS A 26 -7.09 -6.03 -2.00
N GLN A 27 -5.97 -5.31 -1.83
CA GLN A 27 -5.27 -5.24 -0.54
C GLN A 27 -6.00 -4.36 0.47
N SER A 28 -6.74 -3.35 0.00
CA SER A 28 -7.58 -2.52 0.85
C SER A 28 -8.65 -1.81 0.03
N THR A 29 -9.88 -1.79 0.53
CA THR A 29 -10.97 -1.01 -0.04
C THR A 29 -10.82 0.50 0.19
N ARG A 30 -9.91 0.91 1.07
CA ARG A 30 -9.61 2.32 1.37
C ARG A 30 -8.43 2.84 0.56
N ALA A 31 -7.75 1.98 -0.18
CA ALA A 31 -6.56 2.37 -0.91
C ALA A 31 -6.91 3.12 -2.19
N ASN A 32 -6.03 4.06 -2.55
CA ASN A 32 -5.96 4.62 -3.88
C ASN A 32 -4.84 3.90 -4.64
N ALA A 33 -5.21 3.12 -5.67
CA ALA A 33 -4.28 2.33 -6.46
C ALA A 33 -4.31 2.80 -7.93
N THR A 34 -3.12 2.97 -8.49
CA THR A 34 -2.90 3.24 -9.91
C THR A 34 -1.84 2.28 -10.44
N ARG A 35 -1.56 2.35 -11.75
CA ARG A 35 -0.47 1.56 -12.34
C ARG A 35 0.93 1.91 -11.81
N TRP A 36 1.10 3.01 -11.10
CA TRP A 36 2.42 3.43 -10.58
C TRP A 36 2.52 3.44 -9.07
N GLN A 37 1.39 3.52 -8.36
CA GLN A 37 1.40 3.68 -6.91
C GLN A 37 0.19 3.04 -6.25
N PHE A 38 0.38 2.66 -4.99
CA PHE A 38 -0.67 2.28 -4.06
C PHE A 38 -0.44 3.05 -2.76
N GLU A 39 -1.48 3.73 -2.28
CA GLU A 39 -1.46 4.44 -1.00
C GLU A 39 -2.70 4.09 -0.17
N VAL A 40 -2.52 3.96 1.15
CA VAL A 40 -3.63 3.74 2.08
C VAL A 40 -3.35 4.41 3.41
N GLU A 41 -4.38 5.04 3.95
CA GLU A 41 -4.37 5.63 5.29
C GLU A 41 -5.32 4.86 6.20
N TYR A 42 -4.83 4.53 7.40
CA TYR A 42 -5.65 4.05 8.49
C TYR A 42 -5.57 5.01 9.69
N ASN A 43 -6.74 5.22 10.27
CA ASN A 43 -6.90 5.82 11.57
C ASN A 43 -7.42 4.72 12.51
N TYR A 44 -6.77 4.53 13.66
CA TYR A 44 -7.16 3.59 14.72
C TYR A 44 -7.14 2.09 14.32
N SER A 45 -6.37 1.71 13.29
CA SER A 45 -6.28 0.32 12.81
C SER A 45 -4.97 0.11 12.04
N ASP A 46 -4.53 -1.15 11.96
CA ASP A 46 -3.40 -1.56 11.14
C ASP A 46 -3.80 -1.94 9.71
N PHE A 47 -2.87 -1.78 8.78
CA PHE A 47 -2.94 -2.37 7.45
C PHE A 47 -2.90 -3.89 7.51
N ARG A 48 -3.80 -4.53 6.75
CA ARG A 48 -3.95 -5.99 6.69
C ARG A 48 -3.61 -6.60 5.33
N GLY A 49 -3.06 -5.81 4.40
CA GLY A 49 -2.64 -6.31 3.10
C GLY A 49 -1.30 -7.05 3.15
N ASN A 50 -0.97 -7.76 2.07
CA ASN A 50 0.26 -8.54 1.99
C ASN A 50 1.39 -7.75 1.33
N ALA A 51 2.06 -6.91 2.12
CA ALA A 51 3.17 -6.05 1.68
C ALA A 51 4.28 -6.81 0.93
N ILE A 52 4.66 -8.01 1.41
CA ILE A 52 5.72 -8.82 0.77
C ILE A 52 5.30 -9.25 -0.63
N GLU A 53 4.06 -9.70 -0.79
CA GLU A 53 3.56 -10.12 -2.10
C GLU A 53 3.36 -8.93 -3.05
N MET A 54 3.02 -7.75 -2.53
CA MET A 54 2.96 -6.51 -3.34
C MET A 54 4.33 -6.17 -3.95
N VAL A 55 5.41 -6.29 -3.17
CA VAL A 55 6.78 -6.07 -3.68
C VAL A 55 7.15 -7.11 -4.74
N ARG A 56 6.88 -8.40 -4.48
CA ARG A 56 7.13 -9.48 -5.45
C ARG A 56 6.40 -9.29 -6.78
N ARG A 57 5.24 -8.64 -6.73
CA ARG A 57 4.38 -8.38 -7.89
C ARG A 57 4.68 -7.04 -8.57
N GLY A 58 5.84 -6.42 -8.34
CA GLY A 58 6.35 -5.35 -9.20
C GLY A 58 6.30 -3.95 -8.60
N VAL A 59 6.02 -3.82 -7.31
CA VAL A 59 6.30 -2.58 -6.58
C VAL A 59 7.72 -2.65 -6.04
N THR A 60 8.51 -1.59 -6.22
CA THR A 60 9.94 -1.60 -5.86
C THR A 60 10.22 -0.82 -4.59
N VAL A 61 9.40 0.19 -4.26
CA VAL A 61 9.56 1.03 -3.06
C VAL A 61 8.37 0.83 -2.12
N HIS A 62 8.66 0.62 -0.84
CA HIS A 62 7.68 0.57 0.25
C HIS A 62 8.07 1.55 1.35
N GLN A 63 7.12 2.39 1.76
CA GLN A 63 7.25 3.26 2.93
C GLN A 63 6.04 3.05 3.83
N SER A 64 6.29 2.89 5.13
CA SER A 64 5.26 2.87 6.17
C SER A 64 5.62 3.88 7.23
N GLN A 65 4.66 4.73 7.59
CA GLN A 65 4.76 5.67 8.71
C GLN A 65 3.63 5.36 9.69
N SER A 66 3.98 5.07 10.95
CA SER A 66 3.02 4.95 12.05
C SER A 66 3.33 6.02 13.09
N VAL A 67 2.31 6.76 13.52
CA VAL A 67 2.40 7.74 14.61
C VAL A 67 1.34 7.40 15.64
N ALA A 68 1.77 7.13 16.87
CA ALA A 68 0.88 6.99 18.02
C ALA A 68 0.88 8.31 18.81
N TRP A 69 -0.27 8.98 18.87
CA TRP A 69 -0.45 10.13 19.77
C TRP A 69 -0.83 9.62 21.16
N GLY A 70 -0.08 10.06 22.17
CA GLY A 70 -0.31 9.79 23.59
C GLY A 70 -1.33 10.74 24.20
#